data_AF-A0A9E1SN07-F1
#
_entry.id   AF-A0A9E1SN07-F1
#
_cell.length_a   1.000
_cell.length_b   1.000
_cell.length_c   1.000
_cell.angle_alpha   90.00
_cell.angle_beta   90.00
_cell.angle_gamma   90.00
#
_symmetry.space_group_name_H-M   'P 1'
#
loop_
_entity.id
_entity.type
_entity.pdbx_description
1 polymer ?
#
loop_
_entity_poly.entity_id
_entity_poly.type
_entity_poly.pdbx_seq_one_letter_code
_entity_poly.pdbx_strand_id
1 'polypeptide(L)'
;MNKHITSELYLVIFWENSNVDLDTAKKIISESHMELTLTSGVINKKDQLIFLKQLYYESITNFEKKLQRVGCNNIYVGIIEDKQPKYEICHTTRGFQKINANVLNLKKKLRSLSKVSDGVHISDSKRESKHNLYLCFSKKYEELLNENKPIIFNPKKFNSFKDILSLMNESIDYVVQRNFHEIDDRKSAVHGDIDFLVKHSESTARLINAKPATNDSTRKLYEIEINQTKYLLDLRDVSENYYDPIWALNILQNKSLSSKKDYFIPSIEDHIYMLAYHALLHKFELKNDYLKQLQDLTKKNTDRPLNTWEEIIFSLQRFLQKRGYRITIPEDKTVKINPFAYRSLDITSNEKISRNTILPEHHARNFSKTIAKDGLVIHEKEGSIHRSLIIAGKKPPYDQLVIKLVQAKDNYFSSYLYNEHYYLSLLGNKYAPTVYCNFISQGWYTLVMERIDGRPLSYLLEKKLVDSRLFQIIKIQLNDALSALKEKYINHRDLRLENIFLTRDKKIKIIDFGLAASIHDKEAQLPKNIKNSGNDEKDMEKIINLLEQSII
;
A
#
# COMPACT_ATOMS: atom_id res chain seq x y z
N MET A 1 -32.73 31.99 -13.40
CA MET A 1 -33.14 30.60 -13.71
C MET A 1 -33.56 29.94 -12.41
N ASN A 2 -34.87 29.83 -12.17
CA ASN A 2 -35.42 29.11 -11.02
C ASN A 2 -35.00 27.64 -11.13
N LYS A 3 -34.05 27.21 -10.30
CA LYS A 3 -33.81 25.78 -10.09
C LYS A 3 -35.11 25.23 -9.50
N HIS A 4 -35.83 24.40 -10.27
CA HIS A 4 -36.85 23.53 -9.69
C HIS A 4 -36.19 22.81 -8.51
N ILE A 5 -36.62 23.13 -7.30
CA ILE A 5 -36.22 22.39 -6.12
C ILE A 5 -36.91 21.03 -6.26
N THR A 6 -36.14 20.01 -6.64
CA THR A 6 -36.60 18.63 -6.68
C THR A 6 -36.83 18.16 -5.26
N SER A 7 -37.93 17.47 -4.98
CA SER A 7 -38.17 16.86 -3.68
C SER A 7 -37.03 15.93 -3.27
N GLU A 8 -36.81 15.79 -1.98
CA GLU A 8 -35.80 14.92 -1.41
C GLU A 8 -36.43 13.89 -0.46
N LEU A 9 -36.06 12.62 -0.66
CA LEU A 9 -36.47 11.51 0.16
C LEU A 9 -35.46 11.22 1.27
N TYR A 10 -35.98 10.88 2.46
CA TYR A 10 -35.22 10.53 3.65
C TYR A 10 -35.81 9.26 4.28
N LEU A 11 -34.97 8.33 4.70
CA LEU A 11 -35.43 7.18 5.49
C LEU A 11 -35.76 7.66 6.90
N VAL A 12 -36.88 7.18 7.47
CA VAL A 12 -37.16 7.23 8.91
C VAL A 12 -37.35 5.82 9.47
N ILE A 13 -36.79 5.55 10.65
CA ILE A 13 -37.07 4.34 11.43
C ILE A 13 -37.46 4.74 12.84
N PHE A 14 -38.60 4.26 13.30
CA PHE A 14 -38.98 4.20 14.71
C PHE A 14 -38.64 2.81 15.23
N TRP A 15 -37.61 2.73 16.07
CA TRP A 15 -37.15 1.47 16.63
C TRP A 15 -38.14 0.90 17.65
N GLU A 16 -38.05 -0.40 17.89
CA GLU A 16 -38.97 -1.17 18.74
C GLU A 16 -39.15 -0.55 20.14
N ASN A 17 -38.05 -0.18 20.79
CA ASN A 17 -38.06 0.40 22.15
C ASN A 17 -38.25 1.92 22.15
N SER A 18 -38.47 2.54 20.99
CA SER A 18 -38.61 4.00 20.89
C SER A 18 -39.82 4.53 21.67
N ASN A 19 -40.89 3.72 21.76
CA ASN A 19 -42.18 4.06 22.36
C ASN A 19 -42.78 5.37 21.83
N VAL A 20 -42.47 5.74 20.58
CA VAL A 20 -43.02 6.93 19.94
C VAL A 20 -44.44 6.64 19.45
N ASP A 21 -45.39 7.49 19.83
CA ASP A 21 -46.74 7.46 19.26
C ASP A 21 -46.71 7.89 17.79
N LEU A 22 -47.13 7.00 16.90
CA LEU A 22 -47.01 7.21 15.45
C LEU A 22 -47.95 8.29 14.94
N ASP A 23 -49.11 8.48 15.56
CA ASP A 23 -50.05 9.52 15.12
C ASP A 23 -49.55 10.92 15.48
N THR A 24 -48.95 11.07 16.67
CA THR A 24 -48.20 12.26 17.04
C THR A 24 -47.03 12.50 16.09
N ALA A 25 -46.27 11.46 15.73
CA ALA A 25 -45.15 11.59 14.79
C ALA A 25 -45.62 12.04 13.39
N LYS A 26 -46.69 11.45 12.85
CA LYS A 26 -47.30 11.86 11.57
C LYS A 26 -47.73 13.33 11.60
N LYS A 27 -48.34 13.77 12.70
CA LYS A 27 -48.76 15.16 12.88
C LYS A 27 -47.57 16.12 12.81
N ILE A 28 -46.49 15.85 13.54
CA ILE A 28 -45.27 16.68 13.53
C ILE A 28 -44.62 16.74 12.14
N ILE A 29 -44.62 15.63 11.40
CA ILE A 29 -44.06 15.58 10.04
C ILE A 29 -44.91 16.44 9.08
N SER A 30 -46.24 16.33 9.15
CA SER A 30 -47.18 17.14 8.36
C SER A 30 -47.07 18.64 8.68
N GLU A 31 -46.98 19.01 9.97
CA GLU A 31 -46.74 20.39 10.43
C GLU A 31 -45.39 20.95 9.95
N SER A 32 -44.45 20.08 9.58
CA SER A 32 -43.16 20.45 8.99
C SER A 32 -43.21 20.52 7.45
N HIS A 33 -44.40 20.48 6.86
CA HIS A 33 -44.66 20.49 5.40
C HIS A 33 -44.00 19.33 4.63
N MET A 34 -43.85 18.17 5.28
CA MET A 34 -43.32 16.95 4.68
C MET A 34 -44.37 15.86 4.62
N GLU A 35 -44.21 14.91 3.70
CA GLU A 35 -45.07 13.75 3.61
C GLU A 35 -44.40 12.51 4.21
N LEU A 36 -45.17 11.70 4.95
CA LEU A 36 -44.71 10.42 5.46
C LEU A 36 -45.41 9.26 4.74
N THR A 37 -44.63 8.27 4.33
CA THR A 37 -45.14 6.93 4.00
C THR A 37 -44.51 5.95 4.97
N LEU A 38 -45.31 5.14 5.66
CA LEU A 38 -44.83 4.25 6.72
C LEU A 38 -45.34 2.82 6.50
N THR A 39 -44.51 1.84 6.84
CA THR A 39 -44.85 0.43 6.90
C THR A 39 -44.27 -0.18 8.17
N SER A 40 -44.88 -1.26 8.66
CA SER A 40 -44.24 -2.11 9.66
C SER A 40 -43.19 -3.01 8.99
N GLY A 41 -42.22 -3.45 9.79
CA GLY A 41 -41.17 -4.37 9.37
C GLY A 41 -40.75 -5.30 10.50
N VAL A 42 -40.41 -6.53 10.15
CA VAL A 42 -39.90 -7.54 11.08
C VAL A 42 -38.51 -7.98 10.65
N ILE A 43 -37.55 -7.97 11.57
CA ILE A 43 -36.18 -8.46 11.32
C ILE A 43 -35.88 -9.61 12.28
N ASN A 44 -35.54 -10.78 11.71
CA ASN A 44 -35.19 -11.96 12.47
C ASN A 44 -34.00 -11.72 13.39
N LYS A 45 -34.01 -12.32 14.59
CA LYS A 45 -32.97 -12.17 15.62
C LYS A 45 -31.53 -12.33 15.09
N LYS A 46 -31.30 -13.28 14.18
CA LYS A 46 -29.98 -13.54 13.57
C LYS A 46 -29.48 -12.40 12.65
N ASP A 47 -30.41 -11.63 12.07
CA ASP A 47 -30.11 -10.62 11.06
C ASP A 47 -30.08 -9.20 11.66
N GLN A 48 -30.63 -8.98 12.86
CA GLN A 48 -30.73 -7.67 13.51
C GLN A 48 -29.38 -6.96 13.68
N LEU A 49 -28.36 -7.68 14.18
CA LEU A 49 -27.04 -7.08 14.38
C LEU A 49 -26.36 -6.74 13.04
N ILE A 50 -26.57 -7.58 12.02
CA ILE A 50 -26.06 -7.35 10.66
C ILE A 50 -26.74 -6.12 10.07
N PHE A 51 -28.07 -6.05 10.13
CA PHE A 51 -28.83 -4.91 9.63
C PHE A 51 -28.39 -3.58 10.27
N LEU A 52 -28.20 -3.54 11.59
CA LEU A 52 -27.68 -2.34 12.27
C LEU A 52 -26.25 -1.98 11.83
N LYS A 53 -25.37 -2.97 11.68
CA LYS A 53 -24.01 -2.76 11.18
C LYS A 53 -24.03 -2.19 9.77
N GLN A 54 -24.91 -2.67 8.90
CA GLN A 54 -25.07 -2.18 7.54
C GLN A 54 -25.65 -0.77 7.49
N LEU A 55 -26.74 -0.53 8.23
CA LEU A 55 -27.42 0.76 8.27
C LEU A 55 -26.51 1.90 8.75
N TYR A 56 -25.64 1.61 9.72
CA TYR A 56 -24.66 2.57 10.26
C TYR A 56 -23.23 2.14 9.93
N TYR A 57 -22.96 1.70 8.70
CA TYR A 57 -21.67 1.12 8.34
C TYR A 57 -20.48 2.07 8.53
N GLU A 58 -20.68 3.39 8.48
CA GLU A 58 -19.64 4.40 8.75
C GLU A 58 -19.41 4.66 10.25
N SER A 59 -20.25 4.12 11.14
CA SER A 59 -20.16 4.34 12.59
C SER A 59 -19.24 3.32 13.29
N ILE A 60 -18.55 3.79 14.32
CA ILE A 60 -17.73 2.96 15.22
C ILE A 60 -18.41 2.67 16.58
N THR A 61 -19.74 2.83 16.65
CA THR A 61 -20.50 2.56 17.88
C THR A 61 -20.43 1.08 18.30
N ASN A 62 -20.66 0.81 19.59
CA ASN A 62 -20.95 -0.55 20.02
C ASN A 62 -22.35 -0.97 19.55
N PHE A 63 -22.40 -1.79 18.50
CA PHE A 63 -23.64 -2.21 17.85
C PHE A 63 -24.49 -3.13 18.72
N GLU A 64 -23.89 -3.95 19.59
CA GLU A 64 -24.64 -4.82 20.51
C GLU A 64 -25.37 -4.00 21.57
N LYS A 65 -24.69 -3.03 22.18
CA LYS A 65 -25.32 -2.07 23.10
C LYS A 65 -26.40 -1.26 22.41
N LYS A 66 -26.17 -0.85 21.15
CA LYS A 66 -27.19 -0.13 20.36
C LYS A 66 -28.41 -1.01 20.14
N LEU A 67 -28.22 -2.27 19.71
CA LEU A 67 -29.29 -3.24 19.51
C LEU A 67 -30.12 -3.46 20.77
N GLN A 68 -29.47 -3.70 21.91
CA GLN A 68 -30.12 -3.85 23.22
C GLN A 68 -30.94 -2.61 23.59
N ARG A 69 -30.39 -1.41 23.32
CA ARG A 69 -31.03 -0.15 23.68
C ARG A 69 -32.25 0.17 22.82
N VAL A 70 -32.13 0.10 21.49
CA VAL A 70 -33.20 0.56 20.59
C VAL A 70 -34.20 -0.55 20.23
N GLY A 71 -33.80 -1.82 20.28
CA GLY A 71 -34.58 -2.94 19.76
C GLY A 71 -34.69 -2.89 18.23
N CYS A 72 -34.80 -4.05 17.60
CA CYS A 72 -34.71 -4.17 16.13
C CYS A 72 -35.59 -5.29 15.57
N ASN A 73 -36.48 -5.88 16.37
CA ASN A 73 -37.36 -6.95 15.88
C ASN A 73 -38.53 -6.35 15.12
N ASN A 74 -39.41 -5.64 15.82
CA ASN A 74 -40.58 -5.00 15.25
C ASN A 74 -40.33 -3.50 15.12
N ILE A 75 -40.21 -3.01 13.88
CA ILE A 75 -39.91 -1.61 13.60
C ILE A 75 -41.01 -0.99 12.75
N TYR A 76 -41.14 0.33 12.83
CA TYR A 76 -41.84 1.11 11.81
C TYR A 76 -40.81 1.86 10.98
N VAL A 77 -40.88 1.68 9.67
CA VAL A 77 -39.90 2.22 8.72
C VAL A 77 -40.63 2.89 7.58
N GLY A 78 -40.08 4.00 7.12
CA GLY A 78 -40.79 4.85 6.17
C GLY A 78 -39.90 5.79 5.39
N ILE A 79 -40.55 6.51 4.50
CA ILE A 79 -39.96 7.55 3.66
C ILE A 79 -40.61 8.87 4.03
N ILE A 80 -39.77 9.85 4.38
CA ILE A 80 -40.14 11.25 4.51
C ILE A 80 -39.77 11.93 3.20
N GLU A 81 -40.73 12.56 2.54
CA GLU A 81 -40.51 13.42 1.38
C GLU A 81 -40.55 14.89 1.80
N ASP A 82 -39.42 15.58 1.65
CA ASP A 82 -39.35 17.04 1.75
C ASP A 82 -39.47 17.64 0.35
N LYS A 83 -40.59 18.32 0.08
CA LYS A 83 -40.84 18.98 -1.20
C LYS A 83 -40.10 20.30 -1.34
N GLN A 84 -39.59 20.86 -0.25
CA GLN A 84 -38.94 22.17 -0.21
C GLN A 84 -37.67 22.15 0.68
N PRO A 85 -36.67 21.31 0.37
CA PRO A 85 -35.43 21.20 1.13
C PRO A 85 -34.74 22.55 1.31
N LYS A 86 -34.36 22.85 2.55
CA LYS A 86 -33.72 24.10 2.93
C LYS A 86 -32.31 23.84 3.46
N TYR A 87 -31.30 24.08 2.62
CA TYR A 87 -29.90 23.85 3.00
C TYR A 87 -29.30 25.03 3.75
N GLU A 88 -28.83 24.79 4.99
CA GLU A 88 -28.16 25.77 5.84
C GLU A 88 -26.89 25.17 6.44
N ILE A 89 -25.98 26.03 6.91
CA ILE A 89 -24.82 25.60 7.71
C ILE A 89 -25.30 25.36 9.14
N CYS A 90 -25.36 24.10 9.55
CA CYS A 90 -25.80 23.71 10.88
C CYS A 90 -24.65 23.07 11.67
N HIS A 91 -24.65 23.28 12.98
CA HIS A 91 -23.75 22.57 13.89
C HIS A 91 -24.29 21.15 14.18
N THR A 92 -23.51 20.13 13.82
CA THR A 92 -23.82 18.72 14.07
C THR A 92 -22.76 18.09 14.98
N THR A 93 -22.94 16.83 15.36
CA THR A 93 -21.90 16.07 16.08
C THR A 93 -20.63 15.84 15.24
N ARG A 94 -20.69 16.08 13.93
CA ARG A 94 -19.56 16.01 12.98
C ARG A 94 -18.99 17.40 12.64
N GLY A 95 -19.38 18.43 13.39
CA GLY A 95 -18.98 19.84 13.15
C GLY A 95 -19.98 20.61 12.30
N PHE A 96 -19.56 21.74 11.73
CA PHE A 96 -20.40 22.56 10.85
C PHE A 96 -20.56 21.90 9.47
N GLN A 97 -21.80 21.64 9.07
CA GLN A 97 -22.11 20.99 7.80
C GLN A 97 -23.24 21.71 7.08
N LYS A 98 -23.17 21.78 5.76
CA LYS A 98 -24.28 22.26 4.91
C LYS A 98 -25.27 21.12 4.69
N ILE A 99 -26.40 21.15 5.40
CA ILE A 99 -27.42 20.08 5.40
C ILE A 99 -28.84 20.64 5.35
N ASN A 100 -29.84 19.80 5.07
CA ASN A 100 -31.23 20.20 5.09
C ASN A 100 -31.70 20.49 6.53
N ALA A 101 -31.89 21.78 6.83
CA ALA A 101 -32.30 22.27 8.15
C ALA A 101 -33.69 21.78 8.55
N ASN A 102 -34.61 21.60 7.59
CA ASN A 102 -35.96 21.10 7.87
C ASN A 102 -35.89 19.69 8.48
N VAL A 103 -35.13 18.80 7.85
CA VAL A 103 -34.95 17.41 8.30
C VAL A 103 -34.18 17.33 9.62
N LEU A 104 -33.15 18.18 9.81
CA LEU A 104 -32.43 18.25 11.08
C LEU A 104 -33.37 18.63 12.24
N ASN A 105 -34.22 19.64 12.04
CA ASN A 105 -35.17 20.10 13.05
C ASN A 105 -36.25 19.05 13.31
N LEU A 106 -36.77 18.42 12.26
CA LEU A 106 -37.72 17.30 12.37
C LEU A 106 -37.12 16.14 13.17
N LYS A 107 -35.88 15.74 12.89
CA LYS A 107 -35.15 14.70 13.61
C LYS A 107 -35.03 15.00 15.10
N LYS A 108 -34.76 16.25 15.48
CA LYS A 108 -34.72 16.68 16.90
C LYS A 108 -36.09 16.53 17.56
N LYS A 109 -37.16 17.03 16.93
CA LYS A 109 -38.54 16.95 17.42
C LYS A 109 -39.00 15.49 17.61
N LEU A 110 -38.74 14.63 16.62
CA LEU A 110 -39.15 13.22 16.71
C LEU A 110 -38.32 12.45 17.75
N ARG A 111 -37.03 12.76 17.91
CA ARG A 111 -36.20 12.15 18.96
C ARG A 111 -36.63 12.55 20.37
N SER A 112 -37.12 13.78 20.58
CA SER A 112 -37.62 14.19 21.90
C SER A 112 -38.89 13.46 22.34
N LEU A 113 -39.63 12.84 21.41
CA LEU A 113 -40.76 11.97 21.74
C LEU A 113 -40.33 10.60 22.26
N SER A 114 -39.09 10.18 21.96
CA SER A 114 -38.63 8.84 22.31
C SER A 114 -38.08 8.79 23.73
N LYS A 115 -38.38 7.71 24.44
CA LYS A 115 -37.77 7.40 25.75
C LYS A 115 -36.31 6.94 25.64
N VAL A 116 -35.81 6.75 24.41
CA VAL A 116 -34.47 6.26 24.11
C VAL A 116 -33.76 7.28 23.23
N SER A 117 -32.53 7.66 23.58
CA SER A 117 -31.78 8.74 22.90
C SER A 117 -31.59 8.57 21.38
N ASP A 118 -31.61 7.32 20.88
CA ASP A 118 -31.52 6.98 19.46
C ASP A 118 -32.78 6.25 18.95
N GLY A 119 -33.91 6.35 19.64
CA GLY A 119 -35.12 5.59 19.30
C GLY A 119 -35.73 5.97 17.94
N VAL A 120 -35.36 7.12 17.38
CA VAL A 120 -35.73 7.52 16.01
C VAL A 120 -34.47 7.76 15.16
N HIS A 121 -34.39 7.06 14.04
CA HIS A 121 -33.42 7.28 12.98
C HIS A 121 -34.03 8.07 11.85
N ILE A 122 -33.30 9.07 11.34
CA ILE A 122 -33.61 9.75 10.09
C ILE A 122 -32.29 9.97 9.36
N SER A 123 -32.21 9.58 8.08
CA SER A 123 -31.04 9.86 7.26
C SER A 123 -30.79 11.37 7.19
N ASP A 124 -29.53 11.82 7.28
CA ASP A 124 -29.16 13.23 7.44
C ASP A 124 -28.64 13.90 6.15
N SER A 125 -28.43 13.11 5.10
CA SER A 125 -27.86 13.57 3.84
C SER A 125 -28.37 12.69 2.69
N LYS A 126 -28.39 13.25 1.48
CA LYS A 126 -28.81 12.50 0.28
C LYS A 126 -28.03 11.19 0.09
N ARG A 127 -26.74 11.17 0.43
CA ARG A 127 -25.89 9.95 0.37
C ARG A 127 -26.36 8.90 1.38
N GLU A 128 -26.58 9.29 2.64
CA GLU A 128 -27.11 8.36 3.63
C GLU A 128 -28.51 7.88 3.24
N SER A 129 -29.38 8.77 2.71
CA SER A 129 -30.71 8.41 2.24
C SER A 129 -30.68 7.39 1.11
N LYS A 130 -29.81 7.54 0.10
CA LYS A 130 -29.63 6.54 -0.97
C LYS A 130 -29.31 5.16 -0.41
N HIS A 131 -28.30 5.08 0.45
CA HIS A 131 -27.88 3.84 1.11
C HIS A 131 -29.00 3.23 1.96
N ASN A 132 -29.58 4.02 2.86
CA ASN A 132 -30.58 3.59 3.83
C ASN A 132 -31.87 3.11 3.17
N LEU A 133 -32.37 3.86 2.18
CA LEU A 133 -33.57 3.49 1.42
C LEU A 133 -33.32 2.21 0.61
N TYR A 134 -32.17 2.10 -0.06
CA TYR A 134 -31.82 0.88 -0.79
C TYR A 134 -31.68 -0.33 0.15
N LEU A 135 -31.08 -0.15 1.32
CA LEU A 135 -30.94 -1.20 2.33
C LEU A 135 -32.30 -1.66 2.88
N CYS A 136 -33.26 -0.76 3.12
CA CYS A 136 -34.55 -1.09 3.73
C CYS A 136 -35.62 -1.58 2.74
N PHE A 137 -35.56 -1.13 1.49
CA PHE A 137 -36.62 -1.38 0.50
C PHE A 137 -36.13 -2.14 -0.73
N SER A 138 -34.82 -2.35 -0.89
CA SER A 138 -34.21 -2.96 -2.08
C SER A 138 -34.53 -2.23 -3.39
N LYS A 139 -34.87 -0.94 -3.32
CA LYS A 139 -35.22 -0.07 -4.45
C LYS A 139 -34.30 1.14 -4.50
N LYS A 140 -33.91 1.55 -5.71
CA LYS A 140 -33.03 2.71 -5.90
C LYS A 140 -33.75 4.00 -5.53
N TYR A 141 -32.99 5.00 -5.15
CA TYR A 141 -33.53 6.31 -4.76
C TYR A 141 -34.39 6.94 -5.85
N GLU A 142 -33.95 6.82 -7.10
CA GLU A 142 -34.63 7.36 -8.28
C GLU A 142 -35.93 6.61 -8.61
N GLU A 143 -36.03 5.32 -8.28
CA GLU A 143 -37.26 4.54 -8.41
C GLU A 143 -38.29 5.01 -7.38
N LEU A 144 -37.85 5.23 -6.15
CA LEU A 144 -38.71 5.67 -5.04
C LEU A 144 -39.25 7.09 -5.21
N LEU A 145 -38.56 7.96 -5.96
CA LEU A 145 -39.04 9.31 -6.28
C LEU A 145 -40.29 9.29 -7.17
N ASN A 146 -40.47 8.24 -7.97
CA ASN A 146 -41.53 8.15 -8.98
C ASN A 146 -42.60 7.10 -8.61
N GLU A 147 -42.45 6.43 -7.46
CA GLU A 147 -43.30 5.32 -7.08
C GLU A 147 -44.57 5.78 -6.34
N ASN A 148 -45.72 5.27 -6.79
CA ASN A 148 -46.98 5.44 -6.07
C ASN A 148 -47.01 4.51 -4.84
N LYS A 149 -47.35 5.08 -3.67
CA LYS A 149 -47.52 4.38 -2.39
C LYS A 149 -48.58 3.27 -2.53
N PRO A 150 -48.42 2.08 -1.90
CA PRO A 150 -47.67 1.82 -0.66
C PRO A 150 -46.25 1.26 -0.85
N ILE A 151 -45.38 1.57 0.11
CA ILE A 151 -44.04 0.97 0.25
C ILE A 151 -44.09 -0.27 1.14
N ILE A 152 -43.23 -1.25 0.86
CA ILE A 152 -43.15 -2.50 1.63
C ILE A 152 -41.72 -2.65 2.15
N PHE A 153 -41.56 -2.89 3.45
CA PHE A 153 -40.25 -3.17 4.03
C PHE A 153 -39.70 -4.48 3.48
N ASN A 154 -38.62 -4.39 2.72
CA ASN A 154 -37.97 -5.52 2.06
C ASN A 154 -36.46 -5.31 2.11
N PRO A 155 -35.84 -5.57 3.28
CA PRO A 155 -34.43 -5.26 3.48
C PRO A 155 -33.56 -6.09 2.53
N LYS A 156 -32.47 -5.49 2.05
CA LYS A 156 -31.56 -6.09 1.08
C LYS A 156 -30.98 -7.40 1.63
N LYS A 157 -31.14 -8.49 0.86
CA LYS A 157 -30.59 -9.81 1.18
C LYS A 157 -29.37 -10.11 0.31
N PHE A 158 -28.38 -10.80 0.87
CA PHE A 158 -27.18 -11.23 0.14
C PHE A 158 -27.33 -12.68 -0.31
N ASN A 159 -28.05 -12.89 -1.40
CA ASN A 159 -28.20 -14.22 -2.00
C ASN A 159 -27.08 -14.52 -2.99
N SER A 160 -26.41 -13.48 -3.49
CA SER A 160 -25.32 -13.54 -4.46
C SER A 160 -24.30 -12.44 -4.20
N PHE A 161 -23.10 -12.57 -4.78
CA PHE A 161 -22.10 -11.50 -4.75
C PHE A 161 -22.59 -10.24 -5.48
N LYS A 162 -23.45 -10.40 -6.50
CA LYS A 162 -24.08 -9.28 -7.21
C LYS A 162 -24.97 -8.45 -6.29
N ASP A 163 -25.65 -9.06 -5.33
CA ASP A 163 -26.45 -8.34 -4.34
C ASP A 163 -25.58 -7.41 -3.48
N ILE A 164 -24.39 -7.88 -3.11
CA ILE A 164 -23.40 -7.09 -2.37
C ILE A 164 -22.94 -5.90 -3.21
N LEU A 165 -22.53 -6.13 -4.46
CA LEU A 165 -22.09 -5.06 -5.36
C LEU A 165 -23.20 -4.03 -5.60
N SER A 166 -24.45 -4.47 -5.75
CA SER A 166 -25.59 -3.56 -5.90
C SER A 166 -25.82 -2.69 -4.65
N LEU A 167 -25.60 -3.22 -3.44
CA LEU A 167 -25.62 -2.41 -2.22
C LEU A 167 -24.44 -1.44 -2.19
N MET A 168 -23.23 -1.89 -2.52
CA MET A 168 -22.05 -1.04 -2.54
C MET A 168 -22.22 0.14 -3.53
N ASN A 169 -22.83 -0.11 -4.69
CA ASN A 169 -23.09 0.93 -5.71
C ASN A 169 -23.90 2.11 -5.16
N GLU A 170 -24.85 1.85 -4.26
CA GLU A 170 -25.70 2.87 -3.65
C GLU A 170 -25.12 3.44 -2.34
N SER A 171 -24.05 2.83 -1.81
CA SER A 171 -23.58 3.10 -0.45
C SER A 171 -22.22 3.77 -0.38
N ILE A 172 -21.24 3.31 -1.16
CA ILE A 172 -19.83 3.66 -1.00
C ILE A 172 -19.12 3.94 -2.32
N ASP A 173 -18.02 4.70 -2.21
CA ASP A 173 -17.09 4.88 -3.30
C ASP A 173 -16.08 3.73 -3.32
N TYR A 174 -16.10 2.94 -4.38
CA TYR A 174 -15.17 1.84 -4.60
C TYR A 174 -14.88 1.63 -6.09
N VAL A 175 -13.81 0.90 -6.40
CA VAL A 175 -13.62 0.25 -7.69
C VAL A 175 -13.11 -1.17 -7.49
N VAL A 176 -13.53 -2.08 -8.36
CA VAL A 176 -12.90 -3.40 -8.48
C VAL A 176 -11.63 -3.22 -9.32
N GLN A 177 -10.47 -3.43 -8.71
CA GLN A 177 -9.19 -3.13 -9.35
C GLN A 177 -8.78 -4.24 -10.33
N ARG A 178 -8.90 -5.50 -9.89
CA ARG A 178 -8.34 -6.68 -10.56
C ARG A 178 -9.18 -7.92 -10.26
N ASN A 179 -8.94 -8.99 -11.02
CA ASN A 179 -9.60 -10.30 -10.90
C ASN A 179 -11.14 -10.25 -10.96
N PHE A 180 -11.70 -9.16 -11.47
CA PHE A 180 -13.13 -8.92 -11.53
C PHE A 180 -13.88 -9.88 -12.48
N HIS A 181 -13.15 -10.57 -13.37
CA HIS A 181 -13.69 -11.61 -14.23
C HIS A 181 -14.01 -12.90 -13.46
N GLU A 182 -13.38 -13.11 -12.32
CA GLU A 182 -13.61 -14.28 -11.45
C GLU A 182 -14.81 -14.09 -10.51
N ILE A 183 -15.40 -12.88 -10.44
CA ILE A 183 -16.60 -12.63 -9.62
C ILE A 183 -17.74 -13.55 -10.06
N ASP A 184 -17.89 -13.74 -11.38
CA ASP A 184 -19.00 -14.48 -11.97
C ASP A 184 -18.76 -16.01 -11.95
N ASP A 185 -17.49 -16.45 -11.96
CA ASP A 185 -17.09 -17.85 -11.90
C ASP A 185 -15.94 -18.07 -10.90
N ARG A 186 -16.30 -18.39 -9.66
CA ARG A 186 -15.34 -18.70 -8.59
C ARG A 186 -14.75 -20.10 -8.66
N LYS A 187 -15.39 -21.05 -9.34
CA LYS A 187 -14.88 -22.44 -9.40
C LYS A 187 -13.66 -22.54 -10.30
N SER A 188 -13.60 -21.72 -11.33
CA SER A 188 -12.45 -21.60 -12.25
C SER A 188 -11.54 -20.42 -11.94
N ALA A 189 -11.70 -19.78 -10.77
CA ALA A 189 -10.84 -18.68 -10.33
C ALA A 189 -9.38 -19.16 -10.24
N VAL A 190 -8.50 -18.46 -10.95
CA VAL A 190 -7.05 -18.71 -10.92
C VAL A 190 -6.42 -17.94 -9.76
N HIS A 191 -7.03 -16.82 -9.38
CA HIS A 191 -6.64 -15.99 -8.26
C HIS A 191 -7.53 -16.24 -7.03
N GLY A 192 -6.91 -16.26 -5.85
CA GLY A 192 -7.61 -16.56 -4.61
C GLY A 192 -8.56 -15.43 -4.19
N ASP A 193 -8.24 -14.19 -4.56
CA ASP A 193 -8.79 -12.95 -4.03
C ASP A 193 -9.23 -11.95 -5.12
N ILE A 194 -10.23 -11.14 -4.79
CA ILE A 194 -10.70 -10.02 -5.61
C ILE A 194 -10.21 -8.73 -4.97
N ASP A 195 -9.46 -7.93 -5.74
CA ASP A 195 -8.91 -6.65 -5.28
C ASP A 195 -9.92 -5.52 -5.44
N PHE A 196 -10.18 -4.78 -4.36
CA PHE A 196 -10.99 -3.57 -4.35
C PHE A 196 -10.13 -2.38 -3.92
N LEU A 197 -10.38 -1.20 -4.49
CA LEU A 197 -9.97 0.07 -3.89
C LEU A 197 -11.21 0.69 -3.28
N VAL A 198 -11.16 1.03 -1.99
CA VAL A 198 -12.28 1.55 -1.22
C VAL A 198 -11.83 2.76 -0.42
N LYS A 199 -12.77 3.66 -0.11
CA LYS A 199 -12.45 4.83 0.71
C LYS A 199 -12.06 4.46 2.15
N HIS A 200 -12.70 3.45 2.73
CA HIS A 200 -12.47 2.99 4.10
C HIS A 200 -12.70 1.47 4.18
N SER A 201 -11.66 0.69 4.53
CA SER A 201 -11.73 -0.78 4.48
C SER A 201 -12.70 -1.37 5.52
N GLU A 202 -12.65 -0.88 6.76
CA GLU A 202 -13.43 -1.42 7.89
C GLU A 202 -14.92 -1.11 7.77
N SER A 203 -15.28 0.09 7.33
CA SER A 203 -16.67 0.45 7.07
C SER A 203 -17.23 -0.34 5.90
N THR A 204 -16.41 -0.58 4.86
CA THR A 204 -16.79 -1.44 3.73
C THR A 204 -17.02 -2.88 4.19
N ALA A 205 -16.10 -3.45 4.97
CA ALA A 205 -16.25 -4.79 5.52
C ALA A 205 -17.53 -4.90 6.38
N ARG A 206 -17.83 -3.88 7.19
CA ARG A 206 -19.06 -3.81 7.98
C ARG A 206 -20.32 -3.77 7.10
N LEU A 207 -20.31 -2.98 6.02
CA LEU A 207 -21.42 -2.87 5.06
C LEU A 207 -21.72 -4.21 4.37
N ILE A 208 -20.69 -4.94 3.97
CA ILE A 208 -20.85 -6.20 3.24
C ILE A 208 -20.85 -7.43 4.16
N ASN A 209 -20.83 -7.22 5.48
CA ASN A 209 -20.73 -8.27 6.50
C ASN A 209 -19.51 -9.21 6.30
N ALA A 210 -18.39 -8.65 5.85
CA ALA A 210 -17.12 -9.36 5.75
C ALA A 210 -16.38 -9.42 7.08
N LYS A 211 -15.63 -10.51 7.27
CA LYS A 211 -14.79 -10.73 8.44
C LYS A 211 -13.31 -10.71 8.02
N PRO A 212 -12.38 -10.26 8.89
CA PRO A 212 -10.96 -10.40 8.61
C PRO A 212 -10.61 -11.87 8.36
N ALA A 213 -9.89 -12.16 7.27
CA ALA A 213 -9.46 -13.52 6.94
C ALA A 213 -8.14 -13.90 7.63
N THR A 214 -7.52 -12.97 8.37
CA THR A 214 -6.24 -13.17 9.05
C THR A 214 -6.22 -12.43 10.40
N ASN A 215 -5.33 -12.87 11.30
CA ASN A 215 -5.14 -12.23 12.61
C ASN A 215 -4.20 -11.01 12.57
N ASP A 216 -3.57 -10.72 11.43
CA ASP A 216 -2.71 -9.54 11.26
C ASP A 216 -3.58 -8.31 10.99
N SER A 217 -3.60 -7.36 11.95
CA SER A 217 -4.40 -6.14 11.85
C SER A 217 -3.97 -5.20 10.72
N THR A 218 -2.75 -5.36 10.20
CA THR A 218 -2.23 -4.59 9.06
C THR A 218 -2.69 -5.15 7.72
N ARG A 219 -3.14 -6.41 7.67
CA ARG A 219 -3.58 -7.05 6.44
C ARG A 219 -5.06 -6.80 6.20
N LYS A 220 -5.38 -6.13 5.08
CA LYS A 220 -6.76 -5.82 4.69
C LYS A 220 -7.43 -6.90 3.85
N LEU A 221 -7.12 -8.17 4.16
CA LEU A 221 -7.76 -9.32 3.54
C LEU A 221 -8.99 -9.73 4.36
N TYR A 222 -10.14 -9.74 3.71
CA TYR A 222 -11.41 -10.11 4.28
C TYR A 222 -11.99 -11.33 3.59
N GLU A 223 -12.90 -12.01 4.27
CA GLU A 223 -13.66 -13.12 3.74
C GLU A 223 -15.16 -12.88 3.92
N ILE A 224 -15.91 -13.32 2.92
CA ILE A 224 -17.36 -13.47 2.99
C ILE A 224 -17.74 -14.87 2.51
N GLU A 225 -18.83 -15.39 3.05
CA GLU A 225 -19.42 -16.65 2.64
C GLU A 225 -20.87 -16.41 2.20
N ILE A 226 -21.18 -16.80 0.97
CA ILE A 226 -22.52 -16.69 0.38
C ILE A 226 -22.88 -18.07 -0.18
N ASN A 227 -23.96 -18.69 0.31
CA ASN A 227 -24.41 -20.02 -0.13
C ASN A 227 -23.25 -21.05 -0.17
N GLN A 228 -22.47 -21.15 0.91
CA GLN A 228 -21.30 -22.05 1.04
C GLN A 228 -20.13 -21.73 0.08
N THR A 229 -20.22 -20.66 -0.70
CA THR A 229 -19.12 -20.17 -1.54
C THR A 229 -18.37 -19.09 -0.80
N LYS A 230 -17.07 -19.32 -0.59
CA LYS A 230 -16.17 -18.36 0.06
C LYS A 230 -15.56 -17.42 -0.97
N TYR A 231 -15.58 -16.13 -0.67
CA TYR A 231 -14.89 -15.09 -1.44
C TYR A 231 -13.85 -14.43 -0.54
N LEU A 232 -12.63 -14.33 -1.03
CA LEU A 232 -11.57 -13.53 -0.40
C LEU A 232 -11.50 -12.17 -1.09
N LEU A 233 -11.46 -11.10 -0.30
CA LEU A 233 -11.54 -9.73 -0.76
C LEU A 233 -10.38 -8.94 -0.18
N ASP A 234 -9.52 -8.42 -1.04
CA ASP A 234 -8.48 -7.47 -0.66
C ASP A 234 -9.08 -6.07 -0.71
N LEU A 235 -9.46 -5.52 0.45
CA LEU A 235 -10.11 -4.20 0.55
C LEU A 235 -9.06 -3.11 0.77
N ARG A 236 -8.47 -2.63 -0.34
CA ARG A 236 -7.41 -1.62 -0.27
C ARG A 236 -7.95 -0.24 0.05
N ASP A 237 -7.42 0.37 1.10
CA ASP A 237 -7.84 1.68 1.60
C ASP A 237 -7.08 2.82 0.91
N VAL A 238 -7.75 3.91 0.55
CA VAL A 238 -7.06 5.08 -0.03
C VAL A 238 -6.03 5.71 0.92
N SER A 239 -6.14 5.48 2.24
CA SER A 239 -5.20 6.00 3.21
C SER A 239 -4.02 5.07 3.54
N GLU A 240 -4.01 3.81 3.06
CA GLU A 240 -2.99 2.83 3.46
C GLU A 240 -1.70 2.87 2.63
N ASN A 241 -1.54 3.91 1.80
CA ASN A 241 -0.36 4.10 0.96
C ASN A 241 -0.12 2.94 -0.05
N TYR A 242 -1.14 2.15 -0.37
CA TYR A 242 -1.07 1.14 -1.44
C TYR A 242 -0.79 1.80 -2.80
N TYR A 243 -1.44 2.94 -3.04
CA TYR A 243 -1.07 3.90 -4.06
C TYR A 243 -0.83 5.26 -3.38
N ASP A 244 -0.34 6.23 -4.14
CA ASP A 244 -0.40 7.64 -3.72
C ASP A 244 -1.84 8.00 -3.29
N PRO A 245 -2.06 8.55 -2.09
CA PRO A 245 -3.42 8.82 -1.60
C PRO A 245 -4.23 9.76 -2.49
N ILE A 246 -3.58 10.72 -3.16
CA ILE A 246 -4.26 11.63 -4.09
C ILE A 246 -4.64 10.86 -5.35
N TRP A 247 -3.75 10.03 -5.88
CA TRP A 247 -4.07 9.16 -7.01
C TRP A 247 -5.21 8.20 -6.68
N ALA A 248 -5.18 7.56 -5.52
CA ALA A 248 -6.23 6.64 -5.06
C ALA A 248 -7.61 7.32 -4.99
N LEU A 249 -7.69 8.54 -4.46
CA LEU A 249 -8.92 9.33 -4.46
C LEU A 249 -9.38 9.70 -5.88
N ASN A 250 -8.44 10.07 -6.76
CA ASN A 250 -8.75 10.39 -8.15
C ASN A 250 -9.29 9.17 -8.91
N ILE A 251 -8.76 7.96 -8.66
CA ILE A 251 -9.30 6.70 -9.22
C ILE A 251 -10.77 6.53 -8.80
N LEU A 252 -11.10 6.74 -7.52
CA LEU A 252 -12.47 6.65 -7.04
C LEU A 252 -13.40 7.73 -7.62
N GLN A 253 -12.87 8.89 -8.01
CA GLN A 253 -13.64 9.96 -8.65
C GLN A 253 -13.85 9.70 -10.15
N ASN A 254 -12.85 9.15 -10.84
CA ASN A 254 -12.85 8.90 -12.28
C ASN A 254 -13.41 7.53 -12.66
N LYS A 255 -13.89 6.75 -11.68
CA LYS A 255 -14.45 5.42 -11.90
C LYS A 255 -15.62 5.45 -12.89
N SER A 256 -15.81 4.34 -13.58
CA SER A 256 -16.93 4.14 -14.50
C SER A 256 -17.72 2.90 -14.11
N LEU A 257 -19.04 2.95 -14.28
CA LEU A 257 -19.87 1.77 -14.09
C LEU A 257 -19.67 0.84 -15.29
N SER A 258 -19.30 -0.41 -15.04
CA SER A 258 -19.11 -1.40 -16.10
C SER A 258 -20.43 -1.66 -16.83
N SER A 259 -20.46 -1.38 -18.13
CA SER A 259 -21.65 -1.53 -18.98
C SER A 259 -22.20 -2.96 -19.06
N LYS A 260 -21.39 -3.96 -18.69
CA LYS A 260 -21.76 -5.38 -18.73
C LYS A 260 -21.97 -6.02 -17.35
N LYS A 261 -21.45 -5.41 -16.27
CA LYS A 261 -21.25 -6.14 -15.01
C LYS A 261 -21.80 -5.47 -13.75
N ASP A 262 -22.37 -4.26 -13.85
CA ASP A 262 -23.11 -3.59 -12.76
C ASP A 262 -22.27 -3.35 -11.49
N TYR A 263 -20.97 -3.08 -11.67
CA TYR A 263 -20.06 -2.60 -10.62
C TYR A 263 -19.06 -1.59 -11.18
N PHE A 264 -18.47 -0.80 -10.30
CA PHE A 264 -17.52 0.22 -10.69
C PHE A 264 -16.12 -0.35 -10.97
N ILE A 265 -15.54 0.10 -12.08
CA ILE A 265 -14.17 -0.22 -12.51
C ILE A 265 -13.38 1.08 -12.66
N PRO A 266 -12.03 1.03 -12.55
CA PRO A 266 -11.19 2.18 -12.84
C PRO A 266 -11.36 2.67 -14.28
N SER A 267 -10.97 3.92 -14.53
CA SER A 267 -10.80 4.42 -15.90
C SER A 267 -9.76 3.56 -16.65
N ILE A 268 -9.77 3.56 -17.98
CA ILE A 268 -8.80 2.78 -18.76
C ILE A 268 -7.36 3.23 -18.44
N GLU A 269 -7.10 4.54 -18.36
CA GLU A 269 -5.78 5.09 -18.01
C GLU A 269 -5.35 4.60 -16.63
N ASP A 270 -6.22 4.72 -15.63
CA ASP A 270 -5.93 4.26 -14.27
C ASP A 270 -5.73 2.74 -14.22
N HIS A 271 -6.53 1.95 -14.93
CA HIS A 271 -6.40 0.50 -14.95
C HIS A 271 -5.02 0.06 -15.47
N ILE A 272 -4.54 0.67 -16.56
CA ILE A 272 -3.20 0.42 -17.11
C ILE A 272 -2.13 0.70 -16.06
N TYR A 273 -2.15 1.89 -15.45
CA TYR A 273 -1.10 2.28 -14.53
C TYR A 273 -1.21 1.62 -13.15
N MET A 274 -2.41 1.28 -12.68
CA MET A 274 -2.61 0.47 -11.48
C MET A 274 -2.01 -0.94 -11.64
N LEU A 275 -2.22 -1.56 -12.82
CA LEU A 275 -1.64 -2.86 -13.14
C LEU A 275 -0.12 -2.78 -13.30
N ALA A 276 0.39 -1.75 -14.00
CA ALA A 276 1.82 -1.51 -14.13
C ALA A 276 2.49 -1.27 -12.77
N TYR A 277 1.91 -0.40 -11.94
CA TYR A 277 2.39 -0.10 -10.59
C TYR A 277 2.40 -1.37 -9.73
N HIS A 278 1.33 -2.16 -9.76
CA HIS A 278 1.28 -3.44 -9.04
C HIS A 278 2.34 -4.42 -9.52
N ALA A 279 2.48 -4.61 -10.83
CA ALA A 279 3.43 -5.56 -11.40
C ALA A 279 4.89 -5.15 -11.19
N LEU A 280 5.18 -3.85 -11.27
CA LEU A 280 6.53 -3.31 -11.12
C LEU A 280 6.93 -3.18 -9.65
N LEU A 281 6.06 -2.60 -8.81
CA LEU A 281 6.40 -2.21 -7.44
C LEU A 281 5.88 -3.20 -6.39
N HIS A 282 4.66 -3.73 -6.55
CA HIS A 282 4.05 -4.64 -5.57
C HIS A 282 4.37 -6.12 -5.79
N LYS A 283 5.10 -6.43 -6.86
CA LYS A 283 5.62 -7.77 -7.15
C LYS A 283 7.13 -7.67 -7.31
N PHE A 284 7.80 -8.65 -6.73
CA PHE A 284 9.26 -8.71 -6.82
C PHE A 284 9.73 -9.19 -8.20
N GLU A 285 9.05 -10.19 -8.76
CA GLU A 285 9.37 -10.74 -10.08
C GLU A 285 8.42 -10.19 -11.12
N LEU A 286 9.00 -9.75 -12.24
CA LEU A 286 8.29 -9.31 -13.42
C LEU A 286 7.78 -10.54 -14.17
N LYS A 287 6.57 -10.98 -13.85
CA LYS A 287 5.96 -12.16 -14.48
C LYS A 287 5.43 -11.83 -15.86
N ASN A 288 5.66 -12.74 -16.81
CA ASN A 288 5.17 -12.60 -18.20
C ASN A 288 3.65 -12.45 -18.29
N ASP A 289 2.89 -13.01 -17.36
CA ASP A 289 1.43 -12.86 -17.36
C ASP A 289 0.99 -11.40 -17.19
N TYR A 290 1.69 -10.63 -16.33
CA TYR A 290 1.41 -9.21 -16.16
C TYR A 290 1.82 -8.40 -17.40
N LEU A 291 2.96 -8.74 -18.00
CA LEU A 291 3.40 -8.11 -19.25
C LEU A 291 2.36 -8.34 -20.37
N LYS A 292 1.88 -9.57 -20.53
CA LYS A 292 0.87 -9.92 -21.52
C LYS A 292 -0.45 -9.19 -21.27
N GLN A 293 -0.90 -9.10 -20.02
CA GLN A 293 -2.12 -8.33 -19.69
C GLN A 293 -1.97 -6.85 -20.03
N LEU A 294 -0.82 -6.23 -19.74
CA LEU A 294 -0.53 -4.84 -20.08
C LEU A 294 -0.43 -4.62 -21.59
N GLN A 295 0.20 -5.55 -22.32
CA GLN A 295 0.25 -5.54 -23.79
C GLN A 295 -1.16 -5.58 -24.38
N ASP A 296 -1.99 -6.54 -23.95
CA ASP A 296 -3.35 -6.68 -24.43
C ASP A 296 -4.22 -5.45 -24.09
N LEU A 297 -4.06 -4.91 -22.89
CA LEU A 297 -4.82 -3.75 -22.42
C LEU A 297 -4.42 -2.47 -23.18
N THR A 298 -3.12 -2.22 -23.37
CA THR A 298 -2.62 -1.04 -24.07
C THR A 298 -2.89 -1.12 -25.58
N LYS A 299 -2.69 -2.28 -26.21
CA LYS A 299 -2.98 -2.48 -27.63
C LYS A 299 -4.45 -2.23 -27.99
N LYS A 300 -5.38 -2.57 -27.09
CA LYS A 300 -6.82 -2.37 -27.31
C LYS A 300 -7.29 -0.94 -27.08
N ASN A 301 -6.59 -0.17 -26.25
CA ASN A 301 -7.14 1.08 -25.71
C ASN A 301 -6.22 2.30 -25.87
N THR A 302 -5.06 2.15 -26.51
CA THR A 302 -4.09 3.25 -26.68
C THR A 302 -3.44 3.18 -28.06
N ASP A 303 -3.03 4.33 -28.59
CA ASP A 303 -2.30 4.41 -29.87
C ASP A 303 -0.83 3.96 -29.77
N ARG A 304 -0.33 3.75 -28.54
CA ARG A 304 1.07 3.40 -28.25
C ARG A 304 1.10 2.17 -27.33
N PRO A 305 1.01 0.95 -27.89
CA PRO A 305 1.07 -0.27 -27.09
C PRO A 305 2.41 -0.37 -26.36
N LEU A 306 2.38 -0.85 -25.13
CA LEU A 306 3.56 -1.07 -24.30
C LEU A 306 3.92 -2.56 -24.36
N ASN A 307 5.05 -2.87 -24.97
CA ASN A 307 5.48 -4.22 -25.31
C ASN A 307 6.59 -4.76 -24.40
N THR A 308 7.39 -3.89 -23.78
CA THR A 308 8.48 -4.30 -22.90
C THR A 308 8.37 -3.68 -21.51
N TRP A 309 9.08 -4.24 -20.53
CA TRP A 309 9.11 -3.69 -19.18
C TRP A 309 9.76 -2.31 -19.14
N GLU A 310 10.76 -2.05 -19.98
CA GLU A 310 11.40 -0.74 -20.09
C GLU A 310 10.40 0.33 -20.56
N GLU A 311 9.58 0.02 -21.58
CA GLU A 311 8.52 0.91 -22.05
C GLU A 311 7.47 1.17 -20.97
N ILE A 312 7.09 0.13 -20.21
CA ILE A 312 6.13 0.24 -19.11
C ILE A 312 6.68 1.11 -17.97
N ILE A 313 7.94 0.90 -17.57
CA ILE A 313 8.62 1.69 -16.54
C ILE A 313 8.63 3.17 -16.94
N PHE A 314 9.09 3.48 -18.16
CA PHE A 314 9.16 4.86 -18.64
C PHE A 314 7.77 5.52 -18.72
N SER A 315 6.77 4.77 -19.20
CA SER A 315 5.40 5.26 -19.29
C SER A 315 4.79 5.54 -17.91
N LEU A 316 4.95 4.62 -16.95
CA LEU A 316 4.48 4.81 -15.58
C LEU A 316 5.19 6.00 -14.91
N GLN A 317 6.50 6.11 -15.06
CA GLN A 317 7.27 7.23 -14.51
C GLN A 317 6.73 8.57 -15.02
N ARG A 318 6.50 8.69 -16.33
CA ARG A 318 5.97 9.89 -16.96
C ARG A 318 4.55 10.21 -16.47
N PHE A 319 3.70 9.20 -16.31
CA PHE A 319 2.35 9.37 -15.77
C PHE A 319 2.38 9.93 -14.35
N LEU A 320 3.18 9.32 -13.45
CA LEU A 320 3.33 9.77 -12.07
C LEU A 320 3.87 11.20 -12.01
N GLN A 321 4.93 11.52 -12.77
CA GLN A 321 5.51 12.86 -12.86
C GLN A 321 4.50 13.91 -13.32
N LYS A 322 3.83 13.65 -14.45
CA LYS A 322 2.89 14.61 -15.06
C LYS A 322 1.71 14.93 -14.13
N ARG A 323 1.30 13.97 -13.31
CA ARG A 323 0.18 14.11 -12.36
C ARG A 323 0.63 14.55 -10.96
N GLY A 324 1.93 14.61 -10.70
CA GLY A 324 2.48 14.93 -9.38
C GLY A 324 2.26 13.84 -8.32
N TYR A 325 2.03 12.60 -8.74
CA TYR A 325 1.87 11.45 -7.83
C TYR A 325 3.23 10.90 -7.41
N ARG A 326 3.27 10.29 -6.22
CA ARG A 326 4.50 9.72 -5.65
C ARG A 326 4.42 8.20 -5.58
N ILE A 327 5.58 7.57 -5.41
CA ILE A 327 5.65 6.16 -5.07
C ILE A 327 5.60 6.03 -3.56
N THR A 328 4.64 5.27 -3.06
CA THR A 328 4.38 5.10 -1.63
C THR A 328 4.75 3.71 -1.14
N ILE A 329 4.93 3.57 0.17
CA ILE A 329 5.11 2.29 0.85
C ILE A 329 3.78 1.91 1.51
N PRO A 330 3.14 0.79 1.10
CA PRO A 330 1.88 0.35 1.70
C PRO A 330 2.04 0.09 3.20
N GLU A 331 1.01 0.36 4.00
CA GLU A 331 0.99 0.05 5.44
C GLU A 331 0.87 -1.44 5.75
N ASP A 332 0.25 -2.21 4.85
CA ASP A 332 0.20 -3.67 4.88
C ASP A 332 1.60 -4.26 4.66
N LYS A 333 2.12 -4.97 5.67
CA LYS A 333 3.50 -5.50 5.68
C LYS A 333 3.69 -6.70 4.77
N THR A 334 2.61 -7.29 4.29
CA THR A 334 2.63 -8.45 3.40
C THR A 334 2.75 -8.05 1.94
N VAL A 335 2.46 -6.79 1.59
CA VAL A 335 2.65 -6.27 0.24
C VAL A 335 4.15 -6.22 -0.06
N LYS A 336 4.58 -6.94 -1.09
CA LYS A 336 5.97 -6.97 -1.53
C LYS A 336 6.34 -5.62 -2.12
N ILE A 337 7.60 -5.24 -1.99
CA ILE A 337 8.14 -4.03 -2.63
C ILE A 337 9.31 -4.44 -3.49
N ASN A 338 9.35 -3.96 -4.73
CA ASN A 338 10.46 -4.17 -5.65
C ASN A 338 11.48 -3.01 -5.55
N PRO A 339 12.65 -3.21 -4.92
CA PRO A 339 13.68 -2.18 -4.80
C PRO A 339 14.11 -1.56 -6.13
N PHE A 340 14.17 -2.38 -7.19
CA PHE A 340 14.79 -2.00 -8.45
C PHE A 340 13.84 -1.15 -9.29
N ALA A 341 12.59 -1.58 -9.38
CA ALA A 341 11.54 -0.78 -10.01
C ALA A 341 11.34 0.52 -9.23
N TYR A 342 11.38 0.48 -7.90
CA TYR A 342 11.29 1.67 -7.06
C TYR A 342 12.35 2.70 -7.45
N ARG A 343 13.63 2.30 -7.53
CA ARG A 343 14.73 3.18 -7.94
C ARG A 343 14.61 3.67 -9.37
N SER A 344 14.23 2.78 -10.29
CA SER A 344 14.09 3.13 -11.71
C SER A 344 12.98 4.16 -11.93
N LEU A 345 11.96 4.12 -11.07
CA LEU A 345 10.82 5.03 -11.08
C LEU A 345 10.99 6.21 -10.11
N ASP A 346 12.03 6.27 -9.28
CA ASP A 346 12.14 7.28 -8.22
C ASP A 346 12.31 8.67 -8.83
N ILE A 347 11.26 9.48 -8.68
CA ILE A 347 11.11 10.82 -9.24
C ILE A 347 11.60 11.89 -8.24
N THR A 348 11.88 11.50 -7.00
CA THR A 348 12.07 12.43 -5.88
C THR A 348 13.38 12.16 -5.16
N SER A 349 14.50 12.57 -5.75
CA SER A 349 15.76 12.68 -5.02
C SER A 349 15.61 13.73 -3.90
N ASN A 350 15.45 13.26 -2.66
CA ASN A 350 15.97 13.81 -1.40
C ASN A 350 15.48 12.89 -0.26
N GLU A 351 16.37 12.01 0.23
CA GLU A 351 16.16 10.96 1.26
C GLU A 351 15.28 11.41 2.46
N LYS A 352 14.47 10.58 3.16
CA LYS A 352 14.55 9.15 3.51
C LYS A 352 13.21 8.44 3.28
N ILE A 353 13.23 7.22 2.73
CA ILE A 353 12.03 6.37 2.63
C ILE A 353 12.29 5.01 3.29
N SER A 354 11.33 4.56 4.10
CA SER A 354 11.56 3.50 5.06
C SER A 354 10.29 2.68 5.32
N ARG A 355 10.44 1.35 5.32
CA ARG A 355 10.17 0.55 6.54
C ARG A 355 11.44 0.37 7.39
N ASN A 356 12.48 1.16 7.08
CA ASN A 356 13.90 1.16 7.45
C ASN A 356 14.72 -0.01 6.87
N THR A 357 14.42 -0.54 5.68
CA THR A 357 15.19 -1.62 5.00
C THR A 357 14.38 -2.03 3.76
N ILE A 358 14.91 -1.91 2.53
CA ILE A 358 14.09 -2.07 1.30
C ILE A 358 13.70 -3.54 1.03
N LEU A 359 14.22 -4.48 1.85
CA LEU A 359 13.93 -5.90 1.86
C LEU A 359 13.56 -6.33 3.30
N PRO A 360 12.30 -6.68 3.62
CA PRO A 360 12.00 -7.37 4.87
C PRO A 360 12.85 -8.65 4.96
N GLU A 361 13.39 -8.99 6.13
CA GLU A 361 14.29 -10.14 6.32
C GLU A 361 13.75 -11.44 5.71
N HIS A 362 12.46 -11.73 5.87
CA HIS A 362 11.86 -12.95 5.31
C HIS A 362 11.90 -12.99 3.77
N HIS A 363 11.79 -11.84 3.10
CA HIS A 363 11.97 -11.74 1.66
C HIS A 363 13.45 -11.84 1.28
N ALA A 364 14.33 -11.15 2.02
CA ALA A 364 15.78 -11.23 1.85
C ALA A 364 16.34 -12.66 1.90
N ARG A 365 15.82 -13.47 2.83
CA ARG A 365 16.13 -14.90 2.96
C ARG A 365 15.76 -15.69 1.70
N ASN A 366 14.61 -15.41 1.09
CA ASN A 366 14.21 -16.08 -0.15
C ASN A 366 15.10 -15.69 -1.33
N PHE A 367 15.44 -14.40 -1.48
CA PHE A 367 16.34 -13.94 -2.55
C PHE A 367 17.74 -14.52 -2.41
N SER A 368 18.26 -14.53 -1.19
CA SER A 368 19.58 -15.08 -0.89
C SER A 368 19.64 -16.57 -1.20
N LYS A 369 18.54 -17.33 -0.99
CA LYS A 369 18.44 -18.73 -1.42
C LYS A 369 18.49 -18.87 -2.94
N THR A 370 17.74 -18.06 -3.69
CA THR A 370 17.76 -18.09 -5.16
C THR A 370 19.13 -17.76 -5.71
N ILE A 371 19.77 -16.69 -5.21
CA ILE A 371 21.12 -16.31 -5.63
C ILE A 371 22.14 -17.36 -5.18
N ALA A 372 22.05 -17.91 -3.97
CA ALA A 372 22.96 -18.95 -3.52
C ALA A 372 22.85 -20.25 -4.35
N LYS A 373 21.67 -20.55 -4.89
CA LYS A 373 21.44 -21.73 -5.74
C LYS A 373 21.96 -21.55 -7.17
N ASP A 374 21.59 -20.45 -7.82
CA ASP A 374 21.80 -20.27 -9.27
C ASP A 374 22.82 -19.17 -9.62
N GLY A 375 23.36 -18.47 -8.62
CA GLY A 375 24.29 -17.36 -8.77
C GLY A 375 25.70 -17.77 -9.22
N LEU A 376 26.55 -16.77 -9.42
CA LEU A 376 27.97 -16.93 -9.72
C LEU A 376 28.76 -16.67 -8.44
N VAL A 377 29.48 -17.67 -7.94
CA VAL A 377 30.45 -17.48 -6.85
C VAL A 377 31.61 -16.65 -7.40
N ILE A 378 31.76 -15.42 -6.88
CA ILE A 378 32.84 -14.49 -7.27
C ILE A 378 34.04 -14.67 -6.33
N HIS A 379 33.77 -14.99 -5.07
CA HIS A 379 34.81 -15.13 -4.06
C HIS A 379 34.40 -16.21 -3.05
N GLU A 380 35.32 -17.11 -2.72
CA GLU A 380 35.20 -18.03 -1.59
C GLU A 380 36.54 -18.03 -0.85
N LYS A 381 36.51 -17.81 0.46
CA LYS A 381 37.71 -17.77 1.29
C LYS A 381 37.47 -18.45 2.62
N GLU A 382 38.30 -19.44 2.90
CA GLU A 382 38.37 -20.13 4.18
C GLU A 382 39.52 -19.55 5.01
N GLY A 383 39.20 -18.62 5.91
CA GLY A 383 40.18 -18.00 6.80
C GLY A 383 40.33 -18.76 8.13
N SER A 384 41.35 -18.37 8.91
CA SER A 384 41.51 -18.85 10.29
C SER A 384 40.43 -18.32 11.23
N ILE A 385 39.86 -17.15 10.93
CA ILE A 385 38.89 -16.44 11.79
C ILE A 385 37.45 -16.61 11.29
N HIS A 386 37.23 -16.65 9.98
CA HIS A 386 35.90 -16.75 9.38
C HIS A 386 35.96 -17.41 8.01
N ARG A 387 34.81 -17.93 7.57
CA ARG A 387 34.54 -18.32 6.18
C ARG A 387 33.72 -17.22 5.52
N SER A 388 34.06 -16.86 4.28
CA SER A 388 33.28 -15.91 3.49
C SER A 388 33.02 -16.41 2.08
N LEU A 389 31.82 -16.11 1.56
CA LEU A 389 31.36 -16.45 0.23
C LEU A 389 30.63 -15.25 -0.38
N ILE A 390 31.04 -14.83 -1.57
CA ILE A 390 30.41 -13.74 -2.31
C ILE A 390 29.80 -14.32 -3.58
N ILE A 391 28.50 -14.15 -3.75
CA ILE A 391 27.74 -14.69 -4.87
C ILE A 391 27.00 -13.56 -5.58
N ALA A 392 27.22 -13.38 -6.88
CA ALA A 392 26.42 -12.47 -7.71
C ALA A 392 25.23 -13.18 -8.34
N GLY A 393 24.10 -12.48 -8.47
CA GLY A 393 22.99 -12.98 -9.27
C GLY A 393 23.32 -13.02 -10.77
N LYS A 394 22.64 -13.90 -11.51
CA LYS A 394 22.86 -14.11 -12.96
C LYS A 394 21.75 -13.59 -13.87
N LYS A 395 20.52 -13.47 -13.36
CA LYS A 395 19.32 -13.15 -14.16
C LYS A 395 18.60 -11.94 -13.58
N PRO A 396 17.96 -11.09 -14.40
CA PRO A 396 17.10 -10.02 -13.91
C PRO A 396 15.99 -10.53 -12.97
N PRO A 397 15.66 -9.79 -11.89
CA PRO A 397 16.34 -8.58 -11.41
C PRO A 397 17.57 -8.85 -10.51
N TYR A 398 17.92 -10.12 -10.27
CA TYR A 398 18.99 -10.54 -9.35
C TYR A 398 20.41 -10.23 -9.84
N ASP A 399 20.61 -10.06 -11.14
CA ASP A 399 21.89 -9.73 -11.76
C ASP A 399 22.48 -8.38 -11.29
N GLN A 400 21.64 -7.54 -10.68
CA GLN A 400 22.00 -6.28 -10.02
C GLN A 400 22.42 -6.46 -8.55
N LEU A 401 22.45 -7.69 -8.02
CA LEU A 401 22.75 -7.99 -6.62
C LEU A 401 24.03 -8.81 -6.44
N VAL A 402 24.64 -8.59 -5.29
CA VAL A 402 25.63 -9.47 -4.67
C VAL A 402 25.17 -9.83 -3.27
N ILE A 403 25.31 -11.11 -2.90
CA ILE A 403 25.17 -11.56 -1.52
C ILE A 403 26.55 -11.91 -0.96
N LYS A 404 26.89 -11.35 0.19
CA LYS A 404 28.07 -11.71 0.98
C LYS A 404 27.59 -12.53 2.18
N LEU A 405 28.06 -13.76 2.25
CA LEU A 405 27.79 -14.72 3.32
C LEU A 405 29.05 -14.84 4.17
N VAL A 406 28.95 -14.59 5.46
CA VAL A 406 30.06 -14.66 6.40
C VAL A 406 29.69 -15.56 7.57
N GLN A 407 30.54 -16.50 7.91
CA GLN A 407 30.41 -17.36 9.07
C GLN A 407 31.66 -17.22 9.94
N ALA A 408 31.51 -16.65 11.12
CA ALA A 408 32.60 -16.55 12.09
C ALA A 408 32.91 -17.93 12.68
N LYS A 409 34.20 -18.24 12.87
CA LYS A 409 34.67 -19.48 13.55
C LYS A 409 34.85 -19.29 15.06
N ASP A 410 34.90 -18.04 15.51
CA ASP A 410 35.08 -17.66 16.91
C ASP A 410 34.13 -16.49 17.25
N ASN A 411 33.52 -16.55 18.44
CA ASN A 411 32.64 -15.53 18.97
C ASN A 411 33.35 -14.17 19.16
N TYR A 412 34.66 -14.17 19.41
CA TYR A 412 35.43 -12.92 19.62
C TYR A 412 35.43 -11.99 18.39
N PHE A 413 35.42 -12.54 17.17
CA PHE A 413 35.47 -11.76 15.92
C PHE A 413 34.09 -11.48 15.29
N SER A 414 33.03 -12.00 15.90
CA SER A 414 31.67 -11.85 15.40
C SER A 414 31.21 -10.38 15.36
N SER A 415 31.63 -9.56 16.33
CA SER A 415 31.25 -8.14 16.41
C SER A 415 31.79 -7.30 15.25
N TYR A 416 33.03 -7.53 14.80
CA TYR A 416 33.61 -6.84 13.65
C TYR A 416 32.90 -7.22 12.35
N LEU A 417 32.74 -8.53 12.12
CA LEU A 417 32.17 -9.06 10.89
C LEU A 417 30.69 -8.68 10.73
N TYR A 418 29.93 -8.65 11.83
CA TYR A 418 28.50 -8.37 11.78
C TYR A 418 28.19 -6.87 11.74
N ASN A 419 29.18 -6.00 11.98
CA ASN A 419 29.03 -4.54 11.88
C ASN A 419 29.36 -3.97 10.49
N GLU A 420 29.77 -4.79 9.51
CA GLU A 420 30.07 -4.33 8.15
C GLU A 420 28.92 -3.53 7.52
N HIS A 421 27.69 -4.01 7.64
CA HIS A 421 26.50 -3.33 7.13
C HIS A 421 26.32 -1.91 7.71
N TYR A 422 26.69 -1.72 8.98
CA TYR A 422 26.55 -0.46 9.69
C TYR A 422 27.47 0.59 9.08
N TYR A 423 28.75 0.27 8.87
CA TYR A 423 29.71 1.21 8.30
C TYR A 423 29.46 1.51 6.81
N LEU A 424 29.05 0.50 6.03
CA LEU A 424 28.59 0.69 4.64
C LEU A 424 27.41 1.67 4.58
N SER A 425 26.42 1.46 5.45
CA SER A 425 25.23 2.32 5.52
C SER A 425 25.57 3.73 6.01
N LEU A 426 26.49 3.84 6.97
CA LEU A 426 26.94 5.12 7.52
C LEU A 426 27.66 5.93 6.45
N LEU A 427 28.60 5.35 5.69
CA LEU A 427 29.32 6.05 4.61
C LEU A 427 28.39 6.54 3.50
N GLY A 428 27.34 5.78 3.19
CA GLY A 428 26.31 6.15 2.22
C GLY A 428 26.65 5.79 0.77
N ASN A 429 25.63 5.79 -0.09
CA ASN A 429 25.68 5.20 -1.43
C ASN A 429 26.59 5.93 -2.44
N LYS A 430 27.09 7.13 -2.11
CA LYS A 430 28.01 7.90 -2.95
C LYS A 430 29.34 7.16 -3.14
N TYR A 431 29.90 6.63 -2.05
CA TYR A 431 31.20 5.97 -2.03
C TYR A 431 31.14 4.51 -1.57
N ALA A 432 29.99 3.98 -1.18
CA ALA A 432 29.81 2.57 -0.84
C ALA A 432 28.73 1.91 -1.73
N PRO A 433 28.75 0.57 -1.91
CA PRO A 433 27.61 -0.15 -2.46
C PRO A 433 26.41 0.03 -1.53
N THR A 434 25.22 0.17 -2.12
CA THR A 434 24.02 0.26 -1.30
C THR A 434 23.74 -1.09 -0.62
N VAL A 435 23.58 -1.07 0.70
CA VAL A 435 23.10 -2.22 1.47
C VAL A 435 21.57 -2.26 1.41
N TYR A 436 21.00 -3.36 0.93
CA TYR A 436 19.55 -3.55 0.89
C TYR A 436 19.01 -4.12 2.20
N CYS A 437 19.75 -5.08 2.79
CA CYS A 437 19.42 -5.70 4.07
C CYS A 437 20.57 -6.60 4.55
N ASN A 438 20.50 -6.98 5.83
CA ASN A 438 21.34 -7.99 6.44
C ASN A 438 20.52 -8.87 7.39
N PHE A 439 20.93 -10.13 7.57
CA PHE A 439 20.30 -11.05 8.51
C PHE A 439 21.22 -12.23 8.84
N ILE A 440 20.90 -12.97 9.91
CA ILE A 440 21.60 -14.21 10.25
C ILE A 440 20.67 -15.40 10.01
N SER A 441 21.14 -16.41 9.27
CA SER A 441 20.39 -17.63 8.98
C SER A 441 21.32 -18.82 8.92
N GLN A 442 20.99 -19.90 9.64
CA GLN A 442 21.79 -21.14 9.67
C GLN A 442 23.27 -20.90 10.00
N GLY A 443 23.56 -19.94 10.90
CA GLY A 443 24.93 -19.57 11.29
C GLY A 443 25.67 -18.67 10.31
N TRP A 444 25.04 -18.25 9.21
CA TRP A 444 25.60 -17.30 8.24
C TRP A 444 25.03 -15.90 8.45
N TYR A 445 25.91 -14.93 8.66
CA TYR A 445 25.61 -13.53 8.47
C TYR A 445 25.55 -13.23 6.97
N THR A 446 24.40 -12.78 6.49
CA THR A 446 24.13 -12.51 5.08
C THR A 446 23.95 -11.02 4.89
N LEU A 447 24.68 -10.45 3.94
CA LEU A 447 24.57 -9.07 3.51
C LEU A 447 24.16 -9.04 2.03
N VAL A 448 23.01 -8.43 1.74
CA VAL A 448 22.50 -8.27 0.37
C VAL A 448 22.78 -6.83 -0.07
N MET A 449 23.56 -6.67 -1.13
CA MET A 449 24.05 -5.37 -1.58
C MET A 449 23.98 -5.19 -3.09
N GLU A 450 24.10 -3.93 -3.51
CA GLU A 450 24.26 -3.53 -4.90
C GLU A 450 25.46 -4.23 -5.55
N ARG A 451 25.25 -4.83 -6.73
CA ARG A 451 26.37 -5.24 -7.58
C ARG A 451 26.94 -4.00 -8.27
N ILE A 452 28.19 -3.68 -7.97
CA ILE A 452 28.89 -2.57 -8.61
C ILE A 452 29.14 -2.92 -10.08
N ASP A 453 28.57 -2.12 -10.99
CA ASP A 453 28.86 -2.21 -12.43
C ASP A 453 30.18 -1.48 -12.75
N GLY A 454 31.28 -2.17 -12.51
CA GLY A 454 32.62 -1.62 -12.60
C GLY A 454 33.72 -2.66 -12.47
N ARG A 455 34.96 -2.18 -12.35
CA ARG A 455 36.17 -3.00 -12.13
C ARG A 455 36.97 -2.48 -10.94
N PRO A 456 37.66 -3.34 -10.18
CA PRO A 456 38.55 -2.89 -9.12
C PRO A 456 39.73 -2.11 -9.70
N LEU A 457 40.27 -1.15 -8.94
CA LEU A 457 41.42 -0.35 -9.35
C LEU A 457 42.66 -1.23 -9.58
N SER A 458 42.79 -2.36 -8.88
CA SER A 458 43.84 -3.35 -9.11
C SER A 458 43.82 -3.89 -10.54
N TYR A 459 42.63 -4.18 -11.09
CA TYR A 459 42.48 -4.63 -12.47
C TYR A 459 42.85 -3.53 -13.47
N LEU A 460 42.43 -2.28 -13.20
CA LEU A 460 42.76 -1.15 -14.09
C LEU A 460 44.27 -0.89 -14.11
N LEU A 461 44.92 -0.98 -12.95
CA LEU A 461 46.37 -0.86 -12.82
C LEU A 461 47.08 -1.98 -13.61
N GLU A 462 46.70 -3.24 -13.39
CA GLU A 462 47.29 -4.41 -14.06
C GLU A 462 47.15 -4.32 -15.59
N LYS A 463 45.98 -3.87 -16.07
CA LYS A 463 45.69 -3.71 -17.51
C LYS A 463 46.17 -2.38 -18.09
N LYS A 464 46.81 -1.52 -17.30
CA LYS A 464 47.28 -0.19 -17.69
C LYS A 464 46.19 0.67 -18.35
N LEU A 465 45.00 0.65 -17.77
CA LEU A 465 43.80 1.36 -18.26
C LEU A 465 43.60 2.73 -17.62
N VAL A 466 44.62 3.25 -16.91
CA VAL A 466 44.56 4.53 -16.20
C VAL A 466 45.44 5.55 -16.92
N ASP A 467 44.80 6.42 -17.71
CA ASP A 467 45.48 7.59 -18.30
C ASP A 467 45.57 8.75 -17.30
N SER A 468 46.34 9.79 -17.65
CA SER A 468 46.53 10.97 -16.80
C SER A 468 45.21 11.65 -16.40
N ARG A 469 44.24 11.73 -17.32
CA ARG A 469 42.94 12.37 -17.04
C ARG A 469 42.11 11.55 -16.07
N LEU A 470 42.04 10.23 -16.27
CA LEU A 470 41.31 9.32 -15.41
C LEU A 470 41.98 9.23 -14.04
N PHE A 471 43.30 9.25 -13.97
CA PHE A 471 44.04 9.33 -12.71
C PHE A 471 43.62 10.55 -11.89
N GLN A 472 43.57 11.75 -12.49
CA GLN A 472 43.13 12.95 -11.75
C GLN A 472 41.69 12.82 -11.23
N ILE A 473 40.78 12.25 -12.04
CA ILE A 473 39.39 11.98 -11.64
C ILE A 473 39.34 11.01 -10.44
N ILE A 474 40.15 9.95 -10.46
CA ILE A 474 40.23 8.97 -9.38
C ILE A 474 40.85 9.61 -8.13
N LYS A 475 41.96 10.33 -8.27
CA LYS A 475 42.69 10.98 -7.16
C LYS A 475 41.80 11.93 -6.37
N ILE A 476 41.04 12.79 -7.06
CA ILE A 476 40.09 13.71 -6.41
C ILE A 476 39.06 12.91 -5.60
N GLN A 477 38.45 11.89 -6.22
CA GLN A 477 37.44 11.10 -5.53
C GLN A 477 37.99 10.29 -4.35
N LEU A 478 39.22 9.78 -4.43
CA LEU A 478 39.87 9.08 -3.32
C LEU A 478 40.06 10.02 -2.12
N ASN A 479 40.50 11.26 -2.35
CA ASN A 479 40.63 12.27 -1.31
C ASN A 479 39.27 12.65 -0.71
N ASP A 480 38.24 12.82 -1.54
CA ASP A 480 36.88 13.10 -1.07
C ASP A 480 36.30 11.93 -0.26
N ALA A 481 36.55 10.70 -0.67
CA ALA A 481 36.08 9.50 0.04
C ALA A 481 36.80 9.32 1.38
N LEU A 482 38.11 9.60 1.43
CA LEU A 482 38.87 9.64 2.68
C LEU A 482 38.33 10.70 3.64
N SER A 483 37.98 11.88 3.13
CA SER A 483 37.37 12.95 3.91
C SER A 483 36.00 12.51 4.44
N ALA A 484 35.16 11.89 3.61
CA ALA A 484 33.85 11.37 4.01
C ALA A 484 33.94 10.27 5.08
N LEU A 485 34.96 9.39 5.02
CA LEU A 485 35.23 8.40 6.08
C LEU A 485 35.54 9.10 7.41
N LYS A 486 36.43 10.09 7.40
CA LYS A 486 36.82 10.85 8.60
C LYS A 486 35.67 11.63 9.21
N GLU A 487 34.90 12.36 8.39
CA GLU A 487 33.72 13.12 8.83
C GLU A 487 32.69 12.24 9.55
N LYS A 488 32.61 10.97 9.16
CA LYS A 488 31.70 9.97 9.73
C LYS A 488 32.34 9.12 10.82
N TYR A 489 33.56 9.45 11.23
CA TYR A 489 34.35 8.73 12.23
C TYR A 489 34.54 7.25 11.90
N ILE A 490 34.67 6.91 10.62
CA ILE A 490 34.90 5.56 10.12
C ILE A 490 36.39 5.38 9.84
N ASN A 491 36.99 4.36 10.45
CA ASN A 491 38.29 3.84 10.05
C ASN A 491 38.06 2.50 9.33
N HIS A 492 38.32 2.43 8.03
CA HIS A 492 38.10 1.26 7.18
C HIS A 492 39.11 0.14 7.47
N ARG A 493 40.38 0.50 7.73
CA ARG A 493 41.50 -0.38 8.10
C ARG A 493 41.97 -1.39 7.05
N ASP A 494 41.24 -1.60 5.96
CA ASP A 494 41.64 -2.47 4.84
C ASP A 494 41.53 -1.80 3.44
N LEU A 495 41.98 -0.54 3.34
CA LEU A 495 41.95 0.16 2.06
C LEU A 495 43.07 -0.32 1.14
N ARG A 496 42.67 -0.97 0.04
CA ARG A 496 43.59 -1.52 -0.97
C ARG A 496 42.97 -1.43 -2.36
N LEU A 497 43.79 -1.55 -3.41
CA LEU A 497 43.36 -1.44 -4.81
C LEU A 497 42.24 -2.44 -5.19
N GLU A 498 42.19 -3.60 -4.54
CA GLU A 498 41.16 -4.62 -4.74
C GLU A 498 39.80 -4.23 -4.16
N ASN A 499 39.80 -3.38 -3.12
CA ASN A 499 38.62 -2.97 -2.37
C ASN A 499 38.05 -1.62 -2.86
N ILE A 500 38.59 -1.05 -3.93
CA ILE A 500 38.09 0.18 -4.55
C ILE A 500 37.74 -0.12 -5.99
N PHE A 501 36.47 0.06 -6.35
CA PHE A 501 35.95 -0.13 -7.70
C PHE A 501 35.81 1.21 -8.40
N LEU A 502 36.07 1.22 -9.71
CA LEU A 502 35.65 2.28 -10.62
C LEU A 502 34.45 1.80 -11.43
N THR A 503 33.33 2.51 -11.35
CA THR A 503 32.12 2.24 -12.12
C THR A 503 32.25 2.70 -13.56
N ARG A 504 31.33 2.27 -14.44
CA ARG A 504 31.28 2.72 -15.84
C ARG A 504 31.10 4.24 -15.98
N ASP A 505 30.42 4.88 -15.04
CA ASP A 505 30.25 6.34 -14.99
C ASP A 505 31.41 7.05 -14.27
N LYS A 506 32.57 6.39 -14.12
CA LYS A 506 33.83 6.91 -13.56
C LYS A 506 33.72 7.36 -12.11
N LYS A 507 32.83 6.75 -11.32
CA LYS A 507 32.72 6.98 -9.87
C LYS A 507 33.44 5.89 -9.10
N ILE A 508 34.06 6.25 -7.97
CA ILE A 508 34.66 5.24 -7.10
C ILE A 508 33.64 4.68 -6.10
N LYS A 509 33.76 3.38 -5.79
CA LYS A 509 33.02 2.71 -4.71
C LYS A 509 33.99 1.87 -3.88
N ILE A 510 34.06 2.13 -2.58
CA ILE A 510 34.81 1.37 -1.60
C ILE A 510 33.94 0.21 -1.13
N ILE A 511 34.52 -0.98 -1.05
CA ILE A 511 33.89 -2.22 -0.57
C ILE A 511 34.68 -2.83 0.59
N ASP A 512 34.08 -3.82 1.24
CA ASP A 512 34.68 -4.67 2.28
C ASP A 512 35.04 -3.95 3.59
N PHE A 513 34.00 -3.54 4.33
CA PHE A 513 34.12 -2.88 5.63
C PHE A 513 34.21 -3.91 6.79
N GLY A 514 34.61 -5.15 6.50
CA GLY A 514 34.63 -6.23 7.50
C GLY A 514 35.62 -6.03 8.65
N LEU A 515 36.59 -5.12 8.49
CA LEU A 515 37.55 -4.70 9.52
C LEU A 515 37.32 -3.26 10.02
N ALA A 516 36.26 -2.60 9.53
CA ALA A 516 36.01 -1.21 9.86
C ALA A 516 35.64 -1.05 11.34
N ALA A 517 36.03 0.09 11.91
CA ALA A 517 35.74 0.44 13.29
C ALA A 517 35.49 1.94 13.44
N SER A 518 34.81 2.34 14.50
CA SER A 518 34.77 3.75 14.90
C SER A 518 36.14 4.21 15.39
N ILE A 519 36.53 5.43 15.04
CA ILE A 519 37.78 6.07 15.51
C ILE A 519 37.75 6.26 17.05
N HIS A 520 36.56 6.30 17.66
CA HIS A 520 36.39 6.47 19.11
C HIS A 520 36.33 5.15 19.89
N ASP A 521 36.26 4.01 19.20
CA ASP A 521 36.20 2.71 19.84
C ASP A 521 37.62 2.22 20.22
N LYS A 522 38.01 2.49 21.47
CA LYS A 522 39.31 2.11 22.03
C LYS A 522 39.43 0.61 22.31
N GLU A 523 38.32 -0.13 22.33
CA GLU A 523 38.28 -1.57 22.58
C GLU A 523 38.33 -2.37 21.27
N ALA A 524 38.03 -1.73 20.14
CA ALA A 524 38.12 -2.30 18.79
C ALA A 524 39.59 -2.50 18.31
N GLN A 525 40.37 -3.33 19.01
CA GLN A 525 41.74 -3.68 18.61
C GLN A 525 41.75 -4.62 17.41
N LEU A 526 42.66 -4.38 16.46
CA LEU A 526 42.86 -5.27 15.31
C LEU A 526 43.26 -6.69 15.78
N PRO A 527 42.80 -7.75 15.09
CA PRO A 527 43.25 -9.11 15.36
C PRO A 527 44.79 -9.19 15.30
N LYS A 528 45.43 -9.83 16.30
CA LYS A 528 46.91 -9.89 16.44
C LYS A 528 47.66 -10.46 15.20
N ASN A 529 46.94 -11.16 14.33
CA ASN A 529 47.43 -11.78 13.11
C ASN A 529 47.31 -10.89 11.86
N ILE A 530 46.73 -9.69 11.95
CA ILE A 530 46.68 -8.71 10.85
C ILE A 530 47.80 -7.68 11.07
N LYS A 531 48.84 -7.74 10.23
CA LYS A 531 49.96 -6.78 10.22
C LYS A 531 49.77 -5.79 9.07
N ASN A 532 50.19 -4.53 9.27
CA ASN A 532 50.16 -3.43 8.28
C ASN A 532 48.78 -2.90 7.88
N SER A 533 47.74 -3.12 8.68
CA SER A 533 46.40 -2.54 8.51
C SER A 533 46.15 -1.43 9.54
N GLY A 534 45.39 -0.38 9.18
CA GLY A 534 44.77 0.51 10.17
C GLY A 534 45.08 2.00 10.09
N ASN A 535 45.79 2.46 9.04
CA ASN A 535 45.93 3.89 8.74
C ASN A 535 45.46 4.18 7.32
N ASP A 536 44.17 4.50 7.21
CA ASP A 536 43.49 4.79 5.95
C ASP A 536 44.15 5.91 5.14
N GLU A 537 44.78 6.91 5.78
CA GLU A 537 45.49 7.99 5.08
C GLU A 537 46.72 7.46 4.34
N LYS A 538 47.56 6.68 5.03
CA LYS A 538 48.75 6.07 4.44
C LYS A 538 48.39 5.07 3.35
N ASP A 539 47.31 4.32 3.55
CA ASP A 539 46.81 3.36 2.57
C ASP A 539 46.33 4.08 1.30
N MET A 540 45.58 5.17 1.44
CA MET A 540 45.15 6.00 0.31
C MET A 540 46.33 6.66 -0.43
N GLU A 541 47.31 7.21 0.28
CA GLU A 541 48.53 7.77 -0.33
C GLU A 541 49.29 6.71 -1.14
N LYS A 542 49.42 5.50 -0.59
CA LYS A 542 50.08 4.39 -1.29
C LYS A 542 49.32 4.00 -2.56
N ILE A 543 47.99 3.93 -2.52
CA ILE A 543 47.15 3.65 -3.69
C ILE A 543 47.35 4.73 -4.76
N ILE A 544 47.31 6.01 -4.38
CA ILE A 544 47.50 7.13 -5.31
C ILE A 544 48.88 7.05 -5.97
N ASN A 545 49.94 6.83 -5.19
CA ASN A 545 51.31 6.73 -5.71
C ASN A 545 51.47 5.57 -6.70
N LEU A 546 50.88 4.42 -6.42
CA LEU A 546 50.92 3.25 -7.31
C LEU A 546 50.20 3.53 -8.64
N LEU A 547 49.06 4.21 -8.60
CA LEU A 547 48.33 4.60 -9.81
C LEU A 547 49.13 5.64 -10.61
N GLU A 548 49.74 6.63 -9.94
CA GLU A 548 50.54 7.68 -10.59
C GLU A 548 51.75 7.12 -11.34
N GLN A 549 52.47 6.18 -10.72
CA GLN A 549 53.62 5.50 -11.32
C GLN A 549 53.26 4.62 -12.52
N SER A 550 51.98 4.28 -12.69
CA SER A 550 51.51 3.40 -13.76
C SER A 550 51.04 4.13 -15.02
N ILE A 551 50.95 5.46 -14.97
CA ILE A 551 50.54 6.30 -16.10
C ILE A 551 51.66 6.23 -17.15
N ILE A 552 51.32 5.74 -18.34
CA ILE A 552 52.21 5.73 -19.51
C ILE A 552 52.18 7.09 -20.20
#